data_AF-A0A7S3XY91-F1
#
_entry.id   AF-A0A7S3XY91-F1
#
_cell.length_a   1.000
_cell.length_b   1.000
_cell.length_c   1.000
_cell.angle_alpha   90.00
_cell.angle_beta   90.00
_cell.angle_gamma   90.00
#
_symmetry.space_group_name_H-M   'P 1'
#
loop_
_entity.id
_entity.type
_entity.pdbx_description
1 polymer ?
#
loop_
_entity_poly.entity_id
_entity_poly.type
_entity_poly.pdbx_seq_one_letter_code
_entity_poly.pdbx_strand_id
1 'polypeptide(L)'
;RARYAGGEGGPGALVRCREVEVLQADFTKLDWSSADAAYASSICFPDELMEALRPIAEKMKPGSKLITLKKLKSSKFEDLSMAFCRMSWGKNSVYVQRRLGEHPAYL
;
A
#
# COMPACT_ATOMS: atom_id res chain seq x y z
N ARG A 1 22.16 17.10 2.03
CA ARG A 1 22.22 17.22 0.55
C ARG A 1 22.46 15.82 -0.01
N ALA A 2 21.41 15.03 -0.25
CA ALA A 2 21.57 13.66 -0.74
C ALA A 2 21.80 13.69 -2.26
N ARG A 3 22.96 13.20 -2.72
CA ARG A 3 23.22 12.94 -4.13
C ARG A 3 22.75 11.53 -4.44
N TYR A 4 21.88 11.40 -5.43
CA TYR A 4 21.60 10.12 -6.08
C TYR A 4 22.80 9.78 -6.97
N ALA A 5 23.43 8.63 -6.77
CA ALA A 5 24.45 8.12 -7.67
C ALA A 5 23.76 7.46 -8.87
N GLY A 6 24.14 7.90 -10.07
CA GLY A 6 23.59 7.39 -11.33
C GLY A 6 23.98 5.94 -11.60
N GLY A 7 23.02 5.19 -12.11
CA GLY A 7 23.24 3.97 -12.90
C GLY A 7 22.69 4.23 -14.30
N GLU A 8 23.50 3.93 -15.31
CA GLU A 8 23.30 4.28 -16.71
C GLU A 8 22.16 3.48 -17.39
N GLY A 9 21.32 4.19 -18.15
CA GLY A 9 20.76 3.79 -19.45
C GLY A 9 20.01 2.45 -19.62
N GLY A 10 18.69 2.48 -19.43
CA GLY A 10 17.71 1.64 -20.13
C GLY A 10 16.48 2.50 -20.52
N PRO A 11 15.63 2.12 -21.50
CA PRO A 11 14.55 2.97 -22.00
C PRO A 11 13.38 2.99 -21.00
N GLY A 12 13.56 3.72 -19.91
CA GLY A 12 12.52 4.09 -18.97
C GLY A 12 12.56 5.60 -18.84
N ALA A 13 11.88 6.30 -19.76
CA ALA A 13 11.68 7.73 -19.63
C ALA A 13 11.23 8.05 -18.20
N LEU A 14 11.90 8.98 -17.53
CA LEU A 14 11.49 9.47 -16.22
C LEU A 14 10.06 10.01 -16.35
N VAL A 15 9.09 9.19 -15.92
CA VAL A 15 7.68 9.59 -15.90
C VAL A 15 7.53 10.67 -14.85
N ARG A 16 7.20 11.88 -15.29
CA ARG A 16 6.83 12.98 -14.41
C ARG A 16 5.48 12.64 -13.78
N CYS A 17 5.49 12.18 -12.54
CA CYS A 17 4.29 12.05 -11.73
C CYS A 17 3.86 13.46 -11.32
N ARG A 18 2.93 14.05 -12.08
CA ARG A 18 2.49 15.43 -11.90
C ARG A 18 1.04 15.42 -11.47
N GLU A 19 0.86 15.39 -10.16
CA GLU A 19 -0.21 16.00 -9.35
C GLU A 19 -0.12 15.34 -7.97
N VAL A 20 0.15 16.12 -6.93
CA VAL A 20 0.19 15.63 -5.54
C VAL A 20 -0.78 16.49 -4.76
N GLU A 21 -1.82 15.85 -4.24
CA GLU A 21 -2.78 16.47 -3.35
C GLU A 21 -2.44 16.12 -1.90
N VAL A 22 -2.47 17.11 -1.02
CA VAL A 22 -2.27 16.93 0.42
C VAL A 22 -3.59 17.22 1.11
N LEU A 23 -4.15 16.20 1.76
CA LEU A 23 -5.44 16.28 2.44
C LEU A 23 -5.23 16.19 3.95
N GLN A 24 -5.72 17.19 4.69
CA GLN A 24 -5.90 17.06 6.14
C GLN A 24 -7.22 16.35 6.41
N ALA A 25 -7.17 15.03 6.64
CA ALA A 25 -8.37 14.23 6.86
C ALA A 25 -8.10 13.09 7.84
N ASP A 26 -9.20 12.54 8.37
CA ASP A 26 -9.21 11.25 9.04
C ASP A 26 -9.25 10.16 7.97
N PHE A 27 -8.14 9.45 7.78
CA PHE A 27 -8.06 8.41 6.76
C PHE A 27 -9.10 7.30 6.99
N THR A 28 -9.61 7.15 8.21
CA THR A 28 -10.63 6.14 8.53
C THR A 28 -12.00 6.46 7.89
N LYS A 29 -12.16 7.70 7.40
CA LYS A 29 -13.40 8.23 6.81
C LYS A 29 -13.23 8.59 5.33
N LEU A 30 -12.04 8.41 4.76
CA LEU A 30 -11.77 8.66 3.35
C LEU A 30 -12.28 7.51 2.49
N ASP A 31 -12.73 7.84 1.28
CA ASP A 31 -13.07 6.84 0.29
C ASP A 31 -11.82 6.40 -0.49
N TRP A 32 -11.50 5.10 -0.40
CA TRP A 32 -10.37 4.48 -1.12
C TRP A 32 -10.84 3.69 -2.34
N SER A 33 -12.13 3.74 -2.69
CA SER A 33 -12.73 2.93 -3.74
C SER A 33 -12.10 3.13 -5.13
N SER A 34 -11.58 4.33 -5.39
CA SER A 34 -10.94 4.68 -6.66
C SER A 34 -9.46 4.33 -6.73
N ALA A 35 -8.82 3.95 -5.61
CA ALA A 35 -7.39 3.74 -5.54
C ALA A 35 -6.94 2.44 -6.25
N ASP A 36 -5.94 2.54 -7.13
CA ASP A 36 -5.30 1.37 -7.76
C ASP A 36 -4.19 0.80 -6.86
N ALA A 37 -3.64 1.61 -5.96
CA ALA A 37 -2.75 1.20 -4.89
C ALA A 37 -2.90 2.12 -3.67
N ALA A 38 -2.69 1.56 -2.48
CA ALA A 38 -2.64 2.32 -1.23
C ALA A 38 -1.42 1.90 -0.41
N TYR A 39 -0.76 2.88 0.21
CA TYR A 39 0.35 2.66 1.13
C TYR A 39 0.02 3.27 2.49
N ALA A 40 0.17 2.46 3.55
CA ALA A 40 0.13 2.95 4.92
C ALA A 40 1.42 2.54 5.62
N SER A 41 2.16 3.53 6.15
CA SER A 41 3.32 3.30 7.01
C SER A 41 2.87 2.86 8.41
N SER A 42 2.11 1.76 8.47
CA SER A 42 1.34 1.27 9.63
C SER A 42 2.20 0.70 10.77
N ILE A 43 3.44 1.16 10.91
CA ILE A 43 4.40 0.66 11.90
C ILE A 43 3.93 0.92 13.33
N CYS A 44 3.35 2.09 13.58
CA CYS A 44 2.82 2.48 14.89
C CYS A 44 1.29 2.37 14.94
N PHE A 45 0.66 1.68 13.99
CA PHE A 45 -0.79 1.53 14.02
C PHE A 45 -1.14 0.46 15.06
N PRO A 46 -1.90 0.81 16.11
CA PRO A 46 -2.39 -0.17 17.06
C PRO A 46 -3.40 -1.09 16.36
N ASP A 47 -3.74 -2.22 16.97
CA ASP A 47 -4.60 -3.22 16.34
C ASP A 47 -5.98 -2.63 16.01
N GLU A 48 -6.53 -1.76 16.86
CA GLU A 48 -7.82 -1.10 16.63
C GLU A 48 -7.80 -0.23 15.37
N LEU A 49 -6.66 0.40 15.08
CA LEU A 49 -6.51 1.24 13.89
C LEU A 49 -6.33 0.39 12.62
N MET A 50 -5.70 -0.78 12.73
CA MET A 50 -5.66 -1.76 11.65
C MET A 50 -7.04 -2.34 11.34
N GLU A 51 -7.84 -2.61 12.39
CA GLU A 51 -9.22 -3.05 12.25
C GLU A 51 -10.10 -1.94 11.63
N ALA A 52 -9.86 -0.68 11.95
CA ALA A 52 -10.52 0.46 11.31
C ALA A 52 -10.09 0.67 9.86
N LEU A 53 -8.82 0.40 9.52
CA LEU A 53 -8.32 0.43 8.14
C LEU A 53 -8.96 -0.64 7.25
N ARG A 54 -9.22 -1.84 7.80
CA ARG A 54 -9.76 -2.98 7.05
C ARG A 54 -10.98 -2.65 6.19
N PRO A 55 -12.11 -2.17 6.73
CA PRO A 55 -13.32 -1.93 5.93
C PRO A 55 -13.13 -0.86 4.85
N ILE A 56 -12.12 -0.01 4.96
CA ILE A 56 -11.80 1.03 3.97
C ILE A 56 -10.98 0.44 2.84
N ALA A 57 -9.93 -0.30 3.18
CA ALA A 57 -9.12 -1.02 2.20
C ALA A 57 -9.93 -2.05 1.42
N GLU A 58 -10.90 -2.71 2.05
CA GLU A 58 -11.81 -3.66 1.39
C GLU A 58 -12.70 -3.03 0.30
N LYS A 59 -12.89 -1.71 0.31
CA LYS A 59 -13.64 -0.98 -0.73
C LYS A 59 -12.79 -0.68 -1.96
N MET A 60 -11.47 -0.84 -1.89
CA MET A 60 -10.60 -0.64 -3.05
C MET A 60 -11.00 -1.56 -4.20
N LYS A 61 -10.65 -1.17 -5.42
CA LYS A 61 -10.92 -1.96 -6.64
C LYS A 61 -10.33 -3.37 -6.53
N PRO A 62 -11.02 -4.42 -7.01
CA PRO A 62 -10.39 -5.71 -7.28
C PRO A 62 -9.11 -5.56 -8.10
N GLY A 63 -8.06 -6.31 -7.76
CA GLY A 63 -6.74 -6.23 -8.38
C GLY A 63 -5.83 -5.11 -7.88
N SER A 64 -6.37 -4.15 -7.12
CA SER A 64 -5.58 -3.10 -6.47
C SER A 64 -4.62 -3.66 -5.42
N LYS A 65 -3.60 -2.88 -5.08
CA LYS A 65 -2.54 -3.29 -4.14
C LYS A 65 -2.60 -2.49 -2.85
N LEU A 66 -2.61 -3.18 -1.73
CA LEU A 66 -2.40 -2.60 -0.41
C LEU A 66 -0.97 -2.91 0.06
N ILE A 67 -0.23 -1.88 0.42
CA ILE A 67 1.12 -1.98 0.99
C ILE A 67 1.09 -1.48 2.43
N THR A 68 1.42 -2.34 3.38
CA THR A 68 1.43 -2.01 4.81
C THR A 68 2.69 -2.52 5.50
N LEU A 69 3.05 -1.90 6.62
CA LEU A 69 4.14 -2.34 7.50
C LEU A 69 3.67 -3.36 8.55
N LYS A 70 2.36 -3.61 8.62
CA LYS A 70 1.71 -4.61 9.46
C LYS A 70 0.63 -5.27 8.63
N LYS A 71 0.62 -6.61 8.61
CA LYS A 71 -0.29 -7.37 7.74
C LYS A 71 -1.76 -7.03 8.06
N LEU A 72 -2.54 -6.69 7.04
CA LEU A 72 -3.98 -6.54 7.19
C LEU A 72 -4.63 -7.93 7.22
N LYS A 73 -5.45 -8.19 8.23
CA LYS A 73 -6.20 -9.45 8.36
C LYS A 73 -7.56 -9.31 7.68
N SER A 74 -7.68 -9.81 6.45
CA SER A 74 -8.94 -9.81 5.70
C SER A 74 -8.98 -10.96 4.70
N SER A 75 -10.12 -11.63 4.59
CA SER A 75 -10.38 -12.66 3.58
C SER A 75 -10.55 -12.09 2.17
N LYS A 76 -10.69 -10.76 2.06
CA LYS A 76 -10.85 -10.03 0.80
C LYS A 76 -9.52 -9.68 0.13
N PHE A 77 -8.41 -10.13 0.72
CA PHE A 77 -7.06 -9.88 0.26
C PHE A 77 -6.26 -11.19 0.20
N GLU A 78 -5.45 -11.33 -0.85
CA GLU A 78 -4.41 -12.36 -0.94
C GLU A 78 -3.03 -11.74 -0.68
N ASP A 79 -2.12 -12.49 -0.07
CA ASP A 79 -0.74 -12.06 0.10
C ASP A 79 0.03 -12.31 -1.20
N LEU A 80 0.56 -11.26 -1.82
CA LEU A 80 1.45 -11.40 -2.98
C LEU A 80 2.89 -11.60 -2.56
N SER A 81 3.33 -10.84 -1.56
CA SER A 81 4.70 -10.91 -1.07
C SER A 81 4.80 -10.31 0.32
N MET A 82 5.80 -10.78 1.06
CA MET A 82 6.30 -10.12 2.25
C MET A 82 7.80 -9.95 2.08
N ALA A 83 8.29 -8.74 2.28
CA ALA A 83 9.71 -8.43 2.25
C ALA A 83 10.10 -7.75 3.55
N PHE A 84 11.33 -7.96 4.00
CA PHE A 84 11.88 -7.12 5.04
C PHE A 84 12.70 -5.99 4.43
N CYS A 85 12.25 -4.76 4.62
CA CYS A 85 12.94 -3.58 4.14
C CYS A 85 13.87 -3.01 5.22
N ARG A 86 15.07 -2.61 4.80
CA ARG A 86 16.00 -1.86 5.64
C ARG A 86 15.56 -0.40 5.67
N MET A 87 15.27 0.07 6.87
CA MET A 87 14.95 1.46 7.19
C MET A 87 16.18 2.14 7.80
N SER A 88 16.14 3.47 7.96
CA SER A 88 17.22 4.21 8.63
C SER A 88 17.38 3.86 10.11
N TRP A 89 16.35 3.30 10.73
CA TRP A 89 16.26 3.00 12.16
C TRP A 89 16.12 1.50 12.48
N GLY A 90 16.20 0.63 11.48
CA GLY A 90 16.05 -0.82 11.70
C GLY A 90 15.56 -1.56 10.47
N LYS A 91 15.03 -2.77 10.68
CA LYS A 91 14.44 -3.61 9.64
C LYS A 91 12.96 -3.79 9.97
N ASN A 92 12.10 -3.65 8.97
CA ASN A 92 10.66 -3.85 9.17
C ASN A 92 10.07 -4.70 8.05
N SER A 93 9.02 -5.45 8.36
CA SER A 93 8.26 -6.17 7.34
C SER A 93 7.41 -5.20 6.53
N VAL A 94 7.31 -5.49 5.24
CA VAL A 94 6.43 -4.84 4.28
C VAL A 94 5.59 -5.93 3.65
N TYR A 95 4.29 -5.81 3.77
CA TYR A 95 3.32 -6.73 3.19
C TYR A 95 2.73 -6.07 1.95
N VAL A 96 2.70 -6.83 0.85
CA VAL A 96 1.98 -6.44 -0.37
C VAL A 96 0.83 -7.42 -0.54
N GLN A 97 -0.39 -6.91 -0.43
CA GLN A 97 -1.61 -7.69 -0.54
C GLN A 97 -2.42 -7.20 -1.73
N ARG A 98 -3.05 -8.13 -2.47
CA ARG A 98 -3.93 -7.80 -3.61
C ARG A 98 -5.38 -7.91 -3.17
N ARG A 99 -6.18 -6.92 -3.52
CA ARG A 99 -7.63 -6.98 -3.31
C ARG A 99 -8.26 -8.01 -4.26
N LEU A 100 -8.99 -8.97 -3.72
CA LEU A 100 -9.71 -9.98 -4.50
C LEU A 100 -11.00 -9.41 -5.11
N GLY A 101 -11.41 -9.88 -6.29
CA GLY A 101 -12.75 -9.59 -6.82
C GLY A 101 -13.76 -10.68 -6.44
N GLU A 102 -15.03 -10.48 -6.76
CA GLU A 102 -16.02 -11.57 -6.85
C GLU A 102 -15.84 -12.41 -8.14
N HIS A 103 -14.69 -12.29 -8.81
CA HIS A 103 -14.44 -12.94 -10.09
C HIS A 103 -14.26 -14.46 -9.88
N PRO A 104 -14.88 -15.32 -10.71
CA PRO A 104 -14.87 -16.78 -10.56
C PRO A 104 -13.50 -17.46 -10.73
N ALA A 105 -12.41 -16.70 -10.89
CA ALA A 105 -11.04 -17.23 -10.89
C ALA A 105 -10.46 -17.33 -9.46
N TYR A 106 -11.19 -16.86 -8.45
CA TYR A 106 -10.76 -16.75 -7.05
C TYR A 106 -11.69 -17.49 -6.06
N LEU A 107 -12.63 -18.30 -6.57
CA LEU A 107 -13.42 -19.31 -5.85
C LEU A 107 -13.00 -20.69 -6.37
#